data_AF-S6HB08-F1
#
_entry.id   AF-S6HB08-F1
#
_cell.length_a   1.000
_cell.length_b   1.000
_cell.length_c   1.000
_cell.angle_alpha   90.00
_cell.angle_beta   90.00
_cell.angle_gamma   90.00
#
_symmetry.space_group_name_H-M   'P 1'
#
loop_
_entity.id
_entity.type
_entity.pdbx_description
1 polymer ?
#
loop_
_entity_poly.entity_id
_entity_poly.type
_entity_poly.pdbx_seq_one_letter_code
_entity_poly.pdbx_strand_id
1 'polypeptide(L)' 'MDEDREAVRKVFNLLSEETVLASGRLQAMVLNHADDEIWSGLEGAVLVEEWRNGKNWYL' A
#
# COMPACT_ATOMS: atom_id res chain seq x y z
N MET A 1 -7.33 15.57 7.76
CA MET A 1 -6.90 15.64 6.34
C MET A 1 -5.41 15.31 6.18
N ASP A 2 -4.49 15.93 6.93
CA ASP A 2 -3.08 15.47 6.98
C ASP A 2 -2.83 14.39 8.05
N GLU A 3 -3.43 14.52 9.25
CA GLU A 3 -3.32 13.49 10.31
C GLU A 3 -3.82 12.11 9.86
N ASP A 4 -4.87 12.07 9.04
CA ASP A 4 -5.39 10.82 8.47
C ASP A 4 -4.36 10.18 7.53
N ARG A 5 -3.64 10.99 6.73
CA ARG A 5 -2.59 10.51 5.81
C ARG A 5 -1.42 9.92 6.59
N GLU A 6 -0.99 10.60 7.66
CA GLU A 6 0.08 10.09 8.53
C GLU A 6 -0.29 8.80 9.25
N ALA A 7 -1.52 8.70 9.76
CA ALA A 7 -2.01 7.50 10.43
C ALA A 7 -2.03 6.31 9.46
N VAL A 8 -2.51 6.51 8.23
CA VAL A 8 -2.50 5.48 7.20
C VAL A 8 -1.06 5.10 6.84
N ARG A 9 -0.15 6.07 6.65
CA ARG A 9 1.26 5.78 6.34
C ARG A 9 1.93 4.91 7.41
N LYS A 10 1.63 5.13 8.69
CA LYS A 10 2.17 4.30 9.80
C LYS A 10 1.75 2.83 9.66
N VAL A 11 0.50 2.57 9.25
CA VAL A 11 0.02 1.21 9.01
C VAL A 11 0.77 0.58 7.83
N PHE A 12 0.96 1.31 6.73
CA PHE A 12 1.74 0.80 5.60
C PHE A 12 3.19 0.50 5.99
N ASN A 13 3.83 1.39 6.75
CA ASN A 13 5.20 1.18 7.20
C ASN A 13 5.34 -0.07 8.08
N LEU A 14 4.43 -0.25 9.06
CA LEU A 14 4.38 -1.44 9.90
C LEU A 14 4.25 -2.73 9.07
N LEU A 15 3.32 -2.75 8.10
CA LEU A 15 3.14 -3.92 7.24
C LEU A 15 4.37 -4.19 6.35
N SER A 16 5.00 -3.13 5.84
CA SER A 16 6.25 -3.24 5.06
C SER A 16 7.37 -3.87 5.89
N GLU A 17 7.63 -3.34 7.08
CA GLU A 17 8.68 -3.83 7.96
C GLU A 17 8.47 -5.30 8.33
N GLU A 18 7.25 -5.68 8.74
CA GLU A 18 6.95 -7.06 9.14
C GLU A 18 7.02 -8.04 7.96
N THR A 19 6.62 -7.64 6.75
CA THR A 19 6.74 -8.51 5.56
C THR A 19 8.19 -8.73 5.15
N VAL A 20 9.03 -7.70 5.24
CA VAL A 20 10.49 -7.81 5.00
C VAL A 20 11.12 -8.72 6.06
N LEU A 21 10.84 -8.49 7.34
CA LEU A 21 11.36 -9.31 8.45
C LEU A 21 10.91 -10.77 8.35
N ALA A 22 9.70 -11.03 7.86
CA ALA A 22 9.18 -12.37 7.65
C ALA A 22 9.89 -13.14 6.53
N SER A 23 10.71 -12.49 5.69
CA SER A 23 11.57 -13.13 4.67
C SER A 23 10.81 -14.17 3.82
N GLY A 24 9.70 -13.77 3.22
CA GLY A 24 8.88 -14.62 2.35
C GLY A 24 7.85 -15.51 3.08
N ARG A 25 7.78 -15.46 4.41
CA ARG A 25 6.76 -16.18 5.20
C ARG A 25 5.47 -15.39 5.39
N LEU A 26 5.47 -14.11 5.04
CA LEU A 26 4.31 -13.22 5.14
C LEU A 26 4.22 -12.38 3.87
N GLN A 27 3.02 -12.35 3.29
CA GLN A 27 2.64 -11.41 2.24
C GLN A 27 1.36 -10.72 2.68
N ALA A 28 1.31 -9.39 2.52
CA ALA A 28 0.15 -8.58 2.82
C ALA A 28 -0.30 -7.86 1.54
N MET A 29 -1.62 -7.75 1.36
CA MET A 29 -2.23 -6.95 0.30
C MET A 29 -3.14 -5.92 0.95
N VAL A 30 -2.87 -4.64 0.71
CA VAL A 30 -3.62 -3.53 1.29
C VAL A 30 -4.47 -2.89 0.21
N LEU A 31 -5.78 -2.89 0.41
CA LEU A 31 -6.73 -2.17 -0.43
C LEU A 31 -7.16 -0.91 0.31
N ASN A 32 -6.81 0.26 -0.21
CA ASN A 32 -7.33 1.52 0.31
C ASN A 32 -7.63 2.52 -0.81
N HIS A 33 -8.22 3.65 -0.44
CA HIS A 33 -8.54 4.76 -1.33
C HIS A 33 -7.55 5.92 -1.25
N ALA A 34 -6.40 5.72 -0.62
CA ALA A 34 -5.39 6.75 -0.47
C ALA A 34 -4.50 6.84 -1.71
N ASP A 35 -4.04 8.06 -1.99
CA ASP A 35 -3.11 8.36 -3.06
C ASP A 35 -1.78 7.61 -2.87
N ASP A 36 -1.08 7.40 -3.98
CA ASP A 36 0.22 6.71 -4.04
C ASP A 36 1.32 7.38 -3.21
N GLU A 37 1.22 8.69 -3.01
CA GLU A 37 2.07 9.47 -2.10
C GLU A 37 2.13 8.89 -0.67
N ILE A 38 1.10 8.15 -0.22
CA ILE A 38 1.06 7.61 1.15
C ILE A 38 1.99 6.42 1.33
N TRP A 39 2.12 5.55 0.33
CA TRP A 39 2.87 4.29 0.44
C TRP A 39 4.09 4.21 -0.46
N SER A 40 4.27 5.17 -1.36
CA SER A 40 5.45 5.25 -2.22
C SER A 40 6.74 5.39 -1.40
N GLY A 41 7.78 4.70 -1.88
CA GLY A 41 9.12 4.69 -1.28
C GLY A 41 9.33 3.73 -0.11
N LEU A 42 8.32 2.96 0.30
CA LEU A 42 8.49 1.92 1.33
C LEU A 42 9.12 0.65 0.74
N GLU A 43 10.14 0.12 1.40
CA GLU A 43 10.82 -1.11 0.99
C GLU A 43 9.89 -2.32 1.12
N GLY A 44 9.77 -3.12 0.06
CA GLY A 44 8.85 -4.26 0.02
C GLY A 44 7.40 -3.91 -0.33
N ALA A 45 7.05 -2.62 -0.41
CA ALA A 45 5.77 -2.17 -0.93
C ALA A 45 5.84 -1.96 -2.45
N VAL A 46 4.92 -2.60 -3.18
CA VAL A 46 4.79 -2.44 -4.63
C VAL A 46 3.33 -2.19 -4.99
N LEU A 47 3.09 -1.28 -5.93
CA LEU A 47 1.76 -1.12 -6.52
C LEU A 47 1.47 -2.35 -7.38
N VAL A 48 0.45 -3.10 -6.98
CA VAL A 48 -0.02 -4.25 -7.77
C VAL A 48 -1.01 -3.78 -8.83
N GLU A 49 -2.00 -2.97 -8.46
CA GLU A 49 -3.03 -2.48 -9.36
C GLU A 49 -3.72 -1.23 -8.78
N GLU A 50 -4.17 -0.31 -9.64
CA GLU A 50 -5.03 0.81 -9.25
C GLU A 50 -6.44 0.62 -9.80
N TRP A 51 -7.44 0.63 -8.92
CA TRP A 51 -8.84 0.39 -9.27
C TRP A 51 -9.60 1.71 -9.35
N ARG A 52 -9.75 2.26 -10.56
CA ARG A 52 -10.55 3.47 -10.80
C ARG A 52 -11.91 3.12 -11.42
N ASN A 53 -12.98 3.61 -10.82
CA ASN A 53 -14.33 3.59 -11.40
C ASN A 53 -14.89 2.21 -11.85
N GLY A 54 -14.48 1.12 -11.19
CA GLY A 54 -15.11 -0.20 -11.35
C GLY A 54 -15.20 -0.76 -12.78
N LYS A 55 -14.42 -0.24 -13.74
CA LYS A 55 -14.47 -0.66 -15.15
C LYS A 55 -13.07 -0.76 -15.76
N ASN A 56 -12.80 -1.98 -16.24
CA ASN A 56 -11.75 -2.33 -17.19
C ASN A 56 -11.68 -1.31 -18.33
N TRP A 57 -10.48 -0.81 -18.59
CA TRP A 57 -10.11 -0.25 -19.89
C TRP A 57 -8.93 -1.06 -20.43
N TYR A 58 -9.26 -2.10 -21.19
CA TYR A 58 -8.40 -2.60 -22.26
C TYR A 58 -9.12 -2.33 -23.58
N LEU A 59 -8.97 -1.10 -24.08
CA LEU A 59 -8.80 -0.70 -25.48
C LEU A 59 -8.12 0.67 -25.48
#